data_AF-A0A538IC87-F1
#
_entry.id   AF-A0A538IC87-F1
#
_cell.length_a   1.000
_cell.length_b   1.000
_cell.length_c   1.000
_cell.angle_alpha   90.00
_cell.angle_beta   90.00
_cell.angle_gamma   90.00
#
_symmetry.space_group_name_H-M   'P 1'
#
loop_
_entity.id
_entity.type
_entity.pdbx_description
1 polymer ?
#
loop_
_entity_poly.entity_id
_entity_poly.type
_entity_poly.pdbx_seq_one_letter_code
_entity_poly.pdbx_strand_id
1 'polypeptide(L)'
;CDMLMTVCNVCTLNLRQANYMLQGDSALLARVNENLETVGVPRYSGGVEVRHLLWEIAEGPGYEKLKEVAHRGLKGLKVAPFYGCQILRPSKILGFEDPDRPWSLERIIEACGGEAVDYPAKIKCCGFPIIQAREETAMGELIQPIEQAVEAGADVMVTPCPLCHLSLDAWQSKLEAGWLRRRVLDVELPGLPEELDGLRIAHLSDFHFGVPSPGVGAAWQAAVWTWERRPDLVAITGDLLTHPRGEPMLRRLVRVLPRPTVAVLGNHDLAISRDPQARASNLRELEPATLLRDEGRLLELRGRSVWVAGADPRLIVRGRPRLDPNNLAREADLSILLCHYPRVLDELEPGRFDLVLAGHMHDGQIALPFPGGKVRFAHPRAPFNAGVYRNAAATMHVSSGLGTTFVPFRFAARPEATELVLRAS
;
A
#
# COMPACT_ATOMS: atom_id res chain seq x y z
N CYS A 1 -7.14 26.80 -40.89
CA CYS A 1 -7.38 25.75 -39.88
C CYS A 1 -7.09 26.41 -38.56
N ASP A 2 -8.08 26.60 -37.71
CA ASP A 2 -7.85 27.18 -36.38
C ASP A 2 -7.27 26.08 -35.50
N MET A 3 -6.17 26.39 -34.79
CA MET A 3 -5.52 25.44 -33.89
C MET A 3 -5.97 25.70 -32.45
N LEU A 4 -6.44 24.65 -31.78
CA LEU A 4 -6.80 24.66 -30.38
C LEU A 4 -5.81 23.79 -29.59
N MET A 5 -4.98 24.42 -28.78
CA MET A 5 -4.07 23.73 -27.89
C MET A 5 -4.74 23.41 -26.56
N THR A 6 -4.53 22.21 -26.04
CA THR A 6 -4.96 21.82 -24.68
C THR A 6 -3.78 21.31 -23.86
N VAL A 7 -3.93 21.35 -22.54
CA VAL A 7 -2.94 20.85 -21.56
C VAL A 7 -3.47 19.64 -20.78
N CYS A 8 -4.53 19.00 -21.27
CA CYS A 8 -5.18 17.89 -20.58
C CYS A 8 -5.55 16.80 -21.57
N ASN A 9 -5.14 15.57 -21.26
CA ASN A 9 -5.46 14.38 -22.05
C ASN A 9 -6.97 14.24 -22.28
N VAL A 10 -7.77 14.48 -21.24
CA VAL A 10 -9.23 14.32 -21.30
C VAL A 10 -9.88 15.36 -22.19
N CYS A 11 -9.41 16.60 -22.13
CA CYS A 11 -9.87 17.66 -23.02
C CYS A 11 -9.48 17.36 -24.48
N THR A 12 -8.23 16.93 -24.72
CA THR A 12 -7.75 16.54 -26.05
C THR A 12 -8.61 15.44 -26.66
N LEU A 13 -8.84 14.36 -25.91
CA LEU A 13 -9.64 13.24 -26.40
C LEU A 13 -11.07 13.67 -26.73
N ASN A 14 -11.76 14.34 -25.80
CA ASN A 14 -13.15 14.73 -26.01
C ASN A 14 -13.31 15.68 -27.20
N LEU A 15 -12.43 16.67 -27.34
CA LEU A 15 -12.50 17.64 -28.43
C LEU A 15 -12.15 17.02 -29.79
N ARG A 16 -11.12 16.16 -29.84
CA ARG A 16 -10.77 15.43 -31.08
C ARG A 16 -11.86 14.44 -31.47
N GLN A 17 -12.45 13.73 -30.50
CA GLN A 17 -13.55 12.80 -30.75
C GLN A 17 -14.80 13.55 -31.24
N ALA A 18 -15.15 14.68 -30.62
CA ALA A 18 -16.26 15.50 -31.08
C ALA A 18 -16.04 15.98 -32.52
N ASN A 19 -14.85 16.50 -32.84
CA ASN A 19 -14.54 16.93 -34.19
C ASN A 19 -14.58 15.76 -35.19
N TYR A 20 -13.99 14.62 -34.85
CA TYR A 20 -14.02 13.41 -35.68
C TYR A 20 -15.45 12.94 -35.98
N MET A 21 -16.34 12.95 -34.97
CA MET A 21 -17.75 12.60 -35.15
C MET A 21 -18.49 13.59 -36.04
N LEU A 22 -18.25 14.89 -35.88
CA LEU A 22 -18.91 15.94 -36.65
C LEU A 22 -18.43 15.99 -38.11
N GLN A 23 -17.16 15.69 -38.36
CA GLN A 23 -16.62 15.55 -39.72
C GLN A 23 -17.15 14.29 -40.43
N GLY A 24 -17.42 13.22 -39.66
CA GLY A 24 -17.90 11.94 -40.19
C GLY A 24 -19.42 11.83 -40.40
N ASP A 25 -20.21 12.75 -39.84
CA ASP A 25 -21.67 12.71 -39.88
C ASP A 25 -22.26 14.11 -40.12
N SER A 26 -22.65 14.37 -41.37
CA SER A 26 -23.23 15.64 -41.78
C SER A 26 -24.60 15.93 -41.14
N ALA A 27 -25.37 14.90 -40.81
CA ALA A 27 -26.67 15.06 -40.14
C ALA A 27 -26.48 15.45 -38.67
N LEU A 28 -25.52 14.81 -37.99
CA LEU A 28 -25.11 15.21 -36.64
C LEU A 28 -24.58 16.65 -36.62
N LEU A 29 -23.73 17.03 -37.58
CA LEU A 29 -23.21 18.38 -37.71
C LEU A 29 -24.33 19.42 -37.90
N ALA A 30 -25.31 19.13 -38.77
CA ALA A 30 -26.45 20.00 -38.98
C ALA A 30 -27.25 20.21 -37.69
N ARG A 31 -27.56 19.12 -36.96
CA ARG A 31 -28.29 19.16 -35.69
C ARG A 31 -27.52 19.92 -34.60
N VAL A 32 -26.21 19.72 -34.50
CA VAL A 32 -25.39 20.47 -33.54
C VAL A 32 -25.38 21.96 -33.89
N ASN A 33 -25.27 22.32 -35.16
CA ASN A 33 -25.30 23.72 -35.60
C ASN A 33 -26.64 24.41 -35.32
N GLU A 34 -27.77 23.71 -35.49
CA GLU A 34 -29.09 24.23 -35.12
C GLU A 34 -29.17 24.58 -33.61
N ASN A 35 -28.62 23.71 -32.76
CA ASN A 35 -28.55 23.97 -31.32
C ASN A 35 -27.62 25.14 -30.98
N LEU A 36 -26.46 25.24 -31.64
CA LEU A 36 -25.51 26.34 -31.45
C LEU A 36 -26.15 27.68 -31.80
N GLU A 37 -26.83 27.75 -32.95
CA GLU A 37 -27.52 28.97 -33.40
C GLU A 37 -28.64 29.38 -32.43
N THR A 38 -29.38 28.42 -31.89
CA THR A 38 -30.44 28.66 -30.89
C THR A 38 -29.94 29.37 -29.64
N VAL A 39 -28.68 29.12 -29.25
CA VAL A 39 -28.03 29.78 -28.09
C VAL A 39 -27.12 30.95 -28.47
N GLY A 40 -27.18 31.41 -29.74
CA GLY A 40 -26.40 32.56 -30.23
C GLY A 40 -24.93 32.28 -30.52
N VAL A 41 -24.53 31.01 -30.66
CA VAL A 41 -23.16 30.60 -30.99
C VAL A 41 -23.02 30.36 -32.51
N PRO A 42 -21.92 30.83 -33.15
CA PRO A 42 -21.71 30.60 -34.58
C PRO A 42 -21.66 29.11 -34.97
N ARG A 43 -22.00 28.82 -36.22
CA ARG A 43 -21.90 27.46 -36.78
C ARG A 43 -20.48 26.93 -36.71
N TYR A 44 -20.34 25.66 -36.34
CA TYR A 44 -19.11 24.90 -36.42
C TYR A 44 -18.89 24.35 -37.82
N SER A 45 -17.68 24.55 -38.36
CA SER A 45 -17.29 24.13 -39.71
C SER A 45 -16.52 22.80 -39.76
N GLY A 46 -16.17 22.21 -38.60
CA GLY A 46 -15.33 21.01 -38.55
C GLY A 46 -13.84 21.26 -38.84
N GLY A 47 -13.41 22.51 -39.00
CA GLY A 47 -12.04 22.86 -39.43
C GLY A 47 -11.04 23.12 -38.30
N VAL A 48 -11.30 22.67 -37.06
CA VAL A 48 -10.42 22.94 -35.91
C VAL A 48 -9.45 21.78 -35.71
N GLU A 49 -8.14 22.07 -35.67
CA GLU A 49 -7.12 21.10 -35.30
C GLU A 49 -6.84 21.20 -33.79
N VAL A 50 -7.16 20.14 -33.06
CA VAL A 50 -6.94 20.09 -31.61
C VAL A 50 -5.61 19.39 -31.32
N ARG A 51 -4.67 20.10 -30.70
CA ARG A 51 -3.33 19.58 -30.35
C ARG A 51 -3.10 19.61 -28.84
N HIS A 52 -2.30 18.68 -28.34
CA HIS A 52 -1.90 18.64 -26.93
C HIS A 52 -0.55 19.36 -26.75
N LEU A 53 -0.37 20.12 -25.67
CA LEU A 53 0.88 20.85 -25.39
C LEU A 53 2.12 19.93 -25.41
N LEU A 54 2.01 18.73 -24.83
CA LEU A 54 3.04 17.68 -24.92
C LEU A 54 3.52 17.46 -26.37
N TRP A 55 2.60 17.37 -27.32
CA TRP A 55 2.91 17.11 -28.72
C TRP A 55 3.66 18.28 -29.33
N GLU A 56 3.22 19.52 -29.05
CA GLU A 56 3.91 20.73 -29.50
C GLU A 56 5.35 20.82 -28.99
N ILE A 57 5.62 20.33 -27.78
CA ILE A 57 6.94 20.41 -27.15
C ILE A 57 7.83 19.23 -27.57
N ALA A 58 7.26 18.05 -27.75
CA ALA A 58 8.02 16.82 -27.95
C ALA A 58 8.55 16.65 -29.38
N GLU A 59 7.96 17.31 -30.38
CA GLU A 59 8.37 17.20 -31.78
C GLU A 59 8.71 18.54 -32.43
N GLY A 60 9.40 18.45 -33.58
CA GLY A 60 9.59 19.58 -34.49
C GLY A 60 10.24 20.81 -33.83
N PRO A 61 9.81 22.03 -34.22
CA PRO A 61 10.39 23.28 -33.71
C PRO A 61 10.29 23.45 -32.20
N GLY A 62 9.25 22.90 -31.55
CA GLY A 62 9.09 23.01 -30.11
C GLY A 62 10.14 22.21 -29.35
N TYR A 63 10.52 21.03 -29.85
CA TYR A 63 11.60 20.24 -29.25
C TYR A 63 12.97 20.89 -29.42
N GLU A 64 13.24 21.44 -30.60
CA GLU A 64 14.47 22.21 -30.83
C GLU A 64 14.53 23.41 -29.88
N LYS A 65 13.41 24.11 -29.70
CA LYS A 65 13.35 25.22 -28.74
C LYS A 65 13.55 24.76 -27.29
N LEU A 66 12.96 23.63 -26.90
CA LEU A 66 13.15 23.06 -25.57
C LEU A 66 14.63 22.80 -25.29
N LYS A 67 15.37 22.19 -26.21
CA LYS A 67 16.81 21.93 -26.00
C LYS A 67 17.64 23.20 -25.80
N GLU A 68 17.26 24.31 -26.43
CA GLU A 68 17.93 25.61 -26.25
C GLU A 68 17.65 26.22 -24.87
N VAL A 69 16.42 26.11 -24.38
CA VAL A 69 15.96 26.86 -23.19
C VAL A 69 15.87 26.00 -21.92
N ALA A 70 15.89 24.67 -22.05
CA ALA A 70 15.73 23.75 -20.93
C ALA A 70 16.87 23.90 -19.94
N HIS A 71 16.52 24.24 -18.71
CA HIS A 71 17.46 24.17 -17.61
C HIS A 71 17.72 22.69 -17.26
N ARG A 72 18.99 22.29 -17.17
CA ARG A 72 19.39 20.92 -16.82
C ARG A 72 19.27 20.62 -15.32
N GLY A 73 18.24 21.15 -14.69
CA GLY A 73 18.00 21.07 -13.25
C GLY A 73 17.55 19.69 -12.77
N LEU A 74 17.19 18.78 -13.68
CA LEU A 74 16.81 17.40 -13.35
C LEU A 74 18.02 16.45 -13.28
N LYS A 75 19.25 16.96 -13.40
CA LYS A 75 20.46 16.13 -13.38
C LYS A 75 20.55 15.31 -12.09
N GLY A 76 20.62 13.98 -12.26
CA GLY A 76 20.70 13.02 -11.15
C GLY A 76 19.35 12.56 -10.62
N LEU A 77 18.23 13.06 -11.16
CA LEU A 77 16.89 12.57 -10.85
C LEU A 77 16.45 11.50 -11.86
N LYS A 78 15.93 10.40 -11.32
CA LYS A 78 15.19 9.37 -12.05
C LYS A 78 13.72 9.74 -12.09
N VAL A 79 13.20 10.03 -13.28
CA VAL A 79 11.85 10.55 -13.48
C VAL A 79 10.99 9.49 -14.17
N ALA A 80 9.89 9.10 -13.54
CA ALA A 80 8.89 8.22 -14.12
C ALA A 80 7.93 9.01 -15.04
N PRO A 81 7.92 8.75 -16.36
CA PRO A 81 6.89 9.30 -17.24
C PRO A 81 5.57 8.58 -16.99
N PHE A 82 4.48 9.33 -16.81
CA PHE A 82 3.13 8.77 -16.75
C PHE A 82 2.23 9.47 -17.77
N TYR A 83 2.02 8.79 -18.90
CA TYR A 83 1.24 9.30 -20.02
C TYR A 83 -0.23 9.42 -19.70
N GLY A 84 -0.78 8.49 -18.93
CA GLY A 84 -2.21 8.27 -18.82
C GLY A 84 -2.81 7.68 -20.11
N CYS A 85 -4.03 7.18 -20.01
CA CYS A 85 -4.64 6.41 -21.10
C CYS A 85 -5.14 7.26 -22.29
N GLN A 86 -5.62 8.49 -22.01
CA GLN A 86 -6.41 9.27 -22.97
C GLN A 86 -5.61 10.16 -23.93
N ILE A 87 -4.28 10.24 -23.81
CA ILE A 87 -3.42 10.89 -24.82
C ILE A 87 -2.86 9.90 -25.85
N LEU A 88 -2.93 8.61 -25.52
CA LEU A 88 -2.45 7.51 -26.36
C LEU A 88 -3.60 6.79 -27.09
N ARG A 89 -4.79 6.70 -26.45
CA ARG A 89 -5.90 5.88 -26.94
C ARG A 89 -7.22 6.69 -27.04
N PRO A 90 -8.07 6.42 -28.06
CA PRO A 90 -7.86 5.45 -29.14
C PRO A 90 -6.92 6.01 -30.22
N SER A 91 -6.01 5.16 -30.72
CA SER A 91 -4.97 5.56 -31.69
C SER A 91 -5.55 6.09 -33.00
N LYS A 92 -6.74 5.64 -33.41
CA LYS A 92 -7.45 6.14 -34.61
C LYS A 92 -7.81 7.63 -34.53
N ILE A 93 -8.00 8.17 -33.32
CA ILE A 93 -8.38 9.58 -33.11
C ILE A 93 -7.16 10.43 -32.75
N LEU A 94 -6.25 9.90 -31.94
CA LEU A 94 -5.12 10.66 -31.43
C LEU A 94 -3.92 10.58 -32.37
N GLY A 95 -3.47 9.37 -32.70
CA GLY A 95 -2.54 9.09 -33.79
C GLY A 95 -1.15 9.74 -33.69
N PHE A 96 -0.79 10.33 -32.55
CA PHE A 96 0.48 11.06 -32.40
C PHE A 96 1.69 10.13 -32.22
N GLU A 97 1.57 9.13 -31.35
CA GLU A 97 2.63 8.17 -31.06
C GLU A 97 2.06 6.77 -30.83
N ASP A 98 2.94 5.75 -30.84
CA ASP A 98 2.56 4.37 -30.58
C ASP A 98 2.01 4.24 -29.14
N PRO A 99 0.74 3.81 -28.95
CA PRO A 99 0.13 3.75 -27.63
C PRO A 99 0.77 2.71 -26.69
N ASP A 100 1.49 1.74 -27.25
CA ASP A 100 2.17 0.69 -26.49
C ASP A 100 3.67 1.00 -26.32
N ARG A 101 4.22 1.92 -27.11
CA ARG A 101 5.62 2.38 -27.05
C ARG A 101 5.76 3.90 -27.21
N PRO A 102 5.15 4.71 -26.32
CA PRO A 102 5.26 6.16 -26.40
C PRO A 102 6.68 6.62 -26.02
N TRP A 103 7.06 7.82 -26.47
CA TRP A 103 8.41 8.37 -26.34
C TRP A 103 8.45 9.86 -25.97
N SER A 104 7.33 10.57 -26.09
CA SER A 104 7.29 12.03 -25.99
C SER A 104 7.66 12.58 -24.60
N LEU A 105 7.26 11.93 -23.51
CA LEU A 105 7.66 12.33 -22.15
C LEU A 105 9.12 12.03 -21.84
N GLU A 106 9.62 10.84 -22.21
CA GLU A 106 11.02 10.46 -22.03
C GLU A 106 11.93 11.51 -22.67
N ARG A 107 11.60 11.91 -23.89
CA ARG A 107 12.37 12.91 -24.65
C ARG A 107 12.43 14.28 -23.96
N ILE A 108 11.36 14.70 -23.29
CA ILE A 108 11.31 15.95 -22.53
C ILE A 108 12.13 15.82 -21.24
N ILE A 109 12.00 14.70 -20.53
CA ILE A 109 12.78 14.41 -19.31
C ILE A 109 14.27 14.51 -19.60
N GLU A 110 14.73 13.84 -20.66
CA GLU A 110 16.13 13.80 -21.08
C GLU A 110 16.64 15.19 -21.52
N ALA A 111 15.82 15.95 -22.25
CA ALA A 111 16.17 17.33 -22.64
C ALA A 111 16.36 18.25 -21.43
N CYS A 112 15.60 18.02 -20.36
CA CYS A 112 15.74 18.70 -19.07
C CYS A 112 16.84 18.11 -18.15
N GLY A 113 17.59 17.12 -18.64
CA GLY A 113 18.74 16.52 -17.96
C GLY A 113 18.43 15.39 -16.97
N GLY A 114 17.18 14.92 -16.92
CA GLY A 114 16.78 13.79 -16.07
C GLY A 114 16.99 12.43 -16.73
N GLU A 115 16.94 11.36 -15.94
CA GLU A 115 16.94 9.97 -16.41
C GLU A 115 15.49 9.47 -16.47
N ALA A 116 14.97 9.17 -17.66
CA ALA A 116 13.63 8.63 -17.78
C ALA A 116 13.61 7.14 -17.40
N VAL A 117 12.78 6.77 -16.42
CA VAL A 117 12.63 5.39 -15.97
C VAL A 117 11.62 4.66 -16.82
N ASP A 118 11.94 3.45 -17.27
CA ASP A 118 11.00 2.60 -18.01
C ASP A 118 10.27 1.63 -17.10
N TYR A 119 8.94 1.57 -17.23
CA TYR A 119 8.09 0.67 -16.45
C TYR A 119 6.74 0.42 -17.17
N PRO A 120 6.16 -0.80 -17.09
CA PRO A 120 4.95 -1.15 -17.84
C PRO A 120 3.73 -0.27 -17.52
N ALA A 121 3.58 0.19 -16.28
CA ALA A 121 2.42 0.97 -15.87
C ALA A 121 2.42 2.44 -16.33
N LYS A 122 3.45 2.92 -17.04
CA LYS A 122 3.51 4.29 -17.58
C LYS A 122 2.36 4.64 -18.54
N ILE A 123 1.76 3.62 -19.15
CA ILE A 123 0.63 3.73 -20.10
C ILE A 123 -0.73 3.27 -19.51
N LYS A 124 -0.81 3.04 -18.19
CA LYS A 124 -2.03 2.57 -17.51
C LYS A 124 -2.98 3.71 -17.15
N CYS A 125 -4.15 3.34 -16.63
CA CYS A 125 -5.15 4.27 -16.13
C CYS A 125 -4.72 4.86 -14.78
N CYS A 126 -5.04 6.12 -14.51
CA CYS A 126 -4.89 6.73 -13.18
C CYS A 126 -6.12 6.57 -12.28
N GLY A 127 -7.13 5.82 -12.72
CA GLY A 127 -8.39 5.62 -12.01
C GLY A 127 -9.33 6.84 -11.96
N PHE A 128 -8.88 8.05 -12.34
CA PHE A 128 -9.65 9.29 -12.20
C PHE A 128 -11.09 9.22 -12.72
N PRO A 129 -11.39 8.67 -13.92
CA PRO A 129 -12.77 8.69 -14.45
C PRO A 129 -13.79 7.93 -13.62
N ILE A 130 -13.35 6.98 -12.78
CA ILE A 130 -14.24 6.13 -11.97
C ILE A 130 -14.13 6.40 -10.47
N ILE A 131 -13.28 7.34 -10.04
CA ILE A 131 -12.96 7.56 -8.63
C ILE A 131 -14.18 7.85 -7.77
N GLN A 132 -15.13 8.63 -8.28
CA GLN A 132 -16.36 8.98 -7.54
C GLN A 132 -17.38 7.84 -7.48
N ALA A 133 -17.37 6.93 -8.46
CA ALA A 133 -18.38 5.88 -8.59
C ALA A 133 -17.90 4.49 -8.09
N ARG A 134 -16.59 4.25 -8.16
CA ARG A 134 -15.92 2.97 -7.88
C ARG A 134 -14.54 3.25 -7.27
N GLU A 135 -14.55 3.88 -6.10
CA GLU A 135 -13.33 4.35 -5.43
C GLU A 135 -12.30 3.22 -5.21
N GLU A 136 -12.74 2.06 -4.71
CA GLU A 136 -11.85 0.91 -4.47
C GLU A 136 -11.14 0.44 -5.74
N THR A 137 -11.88 0.31 -6.84
CA THR A 137 -11.32 -0.05 -8.15
C THR A 137 -10.37 1.04 -8.66
N ALA A 138 -10.75 2.30 -8.53
CA ALA A 138 -9.92 3.44 -8.94
C ALA A 138 -8.58 3.49 -8.18
N MET A 139 -8.60 3.20 -6.88
CA MET A 139 -7.40 3.12 -6.05
C MET A 139 -6.49 1.97 -6.51
N GLY A 140 -7.05 0.80 -6.86
CA GLY A 140 -6.28 -0.30 -7.41
C GLY A 140 -5.58 0.02 -8.74
N GLU A 141 -6.23 0.79 -9.61
CA GLU A 141 -5.61 1.30 -10.86
C GLU A 141 -4.50 2.31 -10.57
N LEU A 142 -4.64 3.10 -9.50
CA LEU A 142 -3.70 4.16 -9.16
C LEU A 142 -2.45 3.67 -8.39
N ILE A 143 -2.57 2.61 -7.58
CA ILE A 143 -1.41 2.02 -6.86
C ILE A 143 -0.38 1.48 -7.85
N GLN A 144 -0.82 0.79 -8.91
CA GLN A 144 0.07 0.14 -9.87
C GLN A 144 1.15 1.05 -10.50
N PRO A 145 0.81 2.22 -11.09
CA PRO A 145 1.83 3.10 -11.67
C PRO A 145 2.78 3.69 -10.64
N ILE A 146 2.32 3.97 -9.42
CA ILE A 146 3.18 4.51 -8.36
C ILE A 146 4.11 3.41 -7.83
N GLU A 147 3.58 2.21 -7.56
CA GLU A 147 4.36 1.06 -7.08
C GLU A 147 5.46 0.69 -8.06
N GLN A 148 5.13 0.51 -9.35
CA GLN A 148 6.11 0.15 -10.38
C GLN A 148 7.13 1.26 -10.64
N ALA A 149 6.73 2.54 -10.56
CA ALA A 149 7.68 3.64 -10.68
C ALA A 149 8.71 3.63 -9.53
N VAL A 150 8.27 3.40 -8.29
CA VAL A 150 9.16 3.29 -7.13
C VAL A 150 10.04 2.05 -7.21
N GLU A 151 9.48 0.90 -7.63
CA GLU A 151 10.26 -0.33 -7.85
C GLU A 151 11.33 -0.17 -8.93
N ALA A 152 11.03 0.61 -9.97
CA ALA A 152 11.99 0.96 -11.01
C ALA A 152 12.97 2.08 -10.58
N GLY A 153 12.88 2.56 -9.32
CA GLY A 153 13.81 3.49 -8.72
C GLY A 153 13.57 4.96 -9.07
N ALA A 154 12.35 5.34 -9.46
CA ALA A 154 12.01 6.73 -9.72
C ALA A 154 11.98 7.57 -8.43
N ASP A 155 12.54 8.78 -8.51
CA ASP A 155 12.51 9.79 -7.46
C ASP A 155 11.22 10.63 -7.54
N VAL A 156 10.69 10.80 -8.75
CA VAL A 156 9.57 11.69 -9.08
C VAL A 156 8.81 11.14 -10.29
N MET A 157 7.51 11.45 -10.38
CA MET A 157 6.67 11.13 -11.55
C MET A 157 6.21 12.41 -12.25
N VAL A 158 6.13 12.38 -13.58
CA VAL A 158 5.61 13.49 -14.40
C VAL A 158 4.46 13.03 -15.28
N THR A 159 3.44 13.87 -15.45
CA THR A 159 2.30 13.57 -16.32
C THR A 159 1.85 14.81 -17.08
N PRO A 160 1.40 14.67 -18.35
CA PRO A 160 0.91 15.78 -19.17
C PRO A 160 -0.55 16.15 -18.87
N CYS A 161 -1.17 15.53 -17.86
CA CYS A 161 -2.61 15.62 -17.60
C CYS A 161 -2.92 16.08 -16.17
N PRO A 162 -3.58 17.25 -15.99
CA PRO A 162 -4.01 17.73 -14.67
C PRO A 162 -4.89 16.75 -13.91
N LEU A 163 -5.74 15.97 -14.60
CA LEU A 163 -6.59 14.97 -13.95
C LEU A 163 -5.81 13.75 -13.48
N CYS A 164 -4.79 13.34 -14.23
CA CYS A 164 -3.85 12.31 -13.76
C CYS A 164 -3.03 12.82 -12.58
N HIS A 165 -2.57 14.08 -12.63
CA HIS A 165 -1.84 14.72 -11.55
C HIS A 165 -2.67 14.76 -10.26
N LEU A 166 -3.93 15.21 -10.34
CA LEU A 166 -4.85 15.21 -9.21
C LEU A 166 -5.05 13.80 -8.62
N SER A 167 -5.19 12.79 -9.48
CA SER A 167 -5.26 11.40 -9.02
C SER A 167 -3.98 10.98 -8.29
N LEU A 168 -2.83 11.10 -8.94
CA LEU A 168 -1.52 10.64 -8.45
C LEU A 168 -1.06 11.38 -7.19
N ASP A 169 -1.48 12.63 -7.00
CA ASP A 169 -1.05 13.47 -5.89
C ASP A 169 -2.06 13.47 -4.72
N ALA A 170 -3.31 13.87 -4.96
CA ALA A 170 -4.27 14.13 -3.88
C ALA A 170 -4.71 12.87 -3.13
N TRP A 171 -4.57 11.69 -3.74
CA TRP A 171 -5.01 10.43 -3.15
C TRP A 171 -3.88 9.65 -2.47
N GLN A 172 -2.64 10.15 -2.44
CA GLN A 172 -1.49 9.40 -1.91
C GLN A 172 -1.68 8.90 -0.48
N SER A 173 -2.27 9.69 0.42
CA SER A 173 -2.51 9.26 1.81
C SER A 173 -3.55 8.13 1.94
N LYS A 174 -4.50 8.05 1.00
CA LYS A 174 -5.46 6.95 0.93
C LYS A 174 -4.87 5.74 0.21
N LEU A 175 -4.03 5.97 -0.80
CA LEU A 175 -3.27 4.93 -1.50
C LEU A 175 -2.31 4.22 -0.56
N GLU A 176 -1.56 4.97 0.25
CA GLU A 176 -0.64 4.41 1.23
C GLU A 176 -1.35 3.44 2.19
N ALA A 177 -2.63 3.65 2.49
CA ALA A 177 -3.40 2.73 3.32
C ALA A 177 -3.70 1.38 2.66
N GLY A 178 -3.70 1.31 1.32
CA GLY A 178 -3.85 0.08 0.54
C GLY A 178 -2.53 -0.45 -0.05
N TRP A 179 -1.45 0.33 0.00
CA TRP A 179 -0.18 0.00 -0.65
C TRP A 179 0.72 -0.84 0.26
N LEU A 180 0.50 -2.15 0.22
CA LEU A 180 1.23 -3.14 1.01
C LEU A 180 2.75 -3.06 0.76
N ARG A 181 3.52 -2.94 1.84
CA ARG A 181 4.95 -3.20 1.87
C ARG A 181 5.19 -4.68 2.20
N ARG A 182 6.03 -5.33 1.42
CA ARG A 182 6.44 -6.73 1.62
C ARG A 182 7.91 -6.72 2.04
N ARG A 183 8.24 -7.39 3.15
CA ARG A 183 9.60 -7.35 3.70
C ARG A 183 10.08 -8.75 4.07
N VAL A 184 11.35 -9.02 3.82
CA VAL A 184 12.05 -10.20 4.34
C VAL A 184 13.17 -9.68 5.24
N LEU A 185 13.26 -10.23 6.45
CA LEU A 185 14.22 -9.82 7.47
C LEU A 185 14.96 -11.03 8.02
N ASP A 186 16.28 -11.00 8.00
CA ASP A 186 17.08 -11.92 8.80
C ASP A 186 17.05 -11.47 10.28
N VAL A 187 16.73 -12.39 11.18
CA VAL A 187 16.63 -12.14 12.62
C VAL A 187 17.54 -13.10 13.36
N GLU A 188 18.68 -12.60 13.81
CA GLU A 188 19.61 -13.37 14.64
C GLU A 188 19.04 -13.58 16.04
N LEU A 189 19.11 -14.82 16.51
CA LEU A 189 18.71 -15.25 17.85
C LEU A 189 19.88 -16.00 18.52
N PRO A 190 20.38 -15.50 19.66
CA PRO A 190 21.43 -16.18 20.42
C PRO A 190 20.97 -17.57 20.88
N GLY A 191 21.79 -18.59 20.65
CA GLY A 191 21.50 -19.95 21.10
C GLY A 191 20.41 -20.68 20.31
N LEU A 192 19.99 -20.14 19.16
CA LEU A 192 19.09 -20.85 18.25
C LEU A 192 19.75 -22.16 17.76
N PRO A 193 19.07 -23.32 17.89
CA PRO A 193 19.57 -24.58 17.35
C PRO A 193 19.85 -24.51 15.84
N GLU A 194 20.91 -25.16 15.38
CA GLU A 194 21.31 -25.16 13.96
C GLU A 194 20.19 -25.67 13.03
N GLU A 195 19.36 -26.62 13.48
CA GLU A 195 18.25 -27.14 12.67
C GLU A 195 17.12 -26.11 12.45
N LEU A 196 17.05 -25.08 13.30
CA LEU A 196 16.14 -23.96 13.18
C LEU A 196 16.75 -22.77 12.41
N ASP A 197 18.02 -22.84 11.99
CA ASP A 197 18.60 -21.82 11.13
C ASP A 197 17.84 -21.76 9.78
N GLY A 198 17.44 -20.54 9.41
CA GLY A 198 16.61 -20.30 8.24
C GLY A 198 15.12 -20.64 8.43
N LEU A 199 14.63 -20.89 9.65
CA LEU A 199 13.18 -21.01 9.92
C LEU A 199 12.46 -19.73 9.49
N ARG A 200 11.38 -19.87 8.71
CA ARG A 200 10.65 -18.74 8.12
C ARG A 200 9.32 -18.52 8.83
N ILE A 201 9.13 -17.32 9.39
CA ILE A 201 7.90 -16.92 10.07
C ILE A 201 7.29 -15.73 9.33
N ALA A 202 6.07 -15.88 8.80
CA ALA A 202 5.31 -14.72 8.32
C ALA A 202 4.57 -14.06 9.50
N HIS A 203 4.89 -12.80 9.76
CA HIS A 203 4.28 -11.99 10.80
C HIS A 203 3.32 -10.97 10.20
N LEU A 204 2.03 -11.14 10.49
CA LEU A 204 0.93 -10.26 10.09
C LEU A 204 0.29 -9.64 11.34
N SER A 205 -0.31 -8.46 11.22
CA SER A 205 -1.00 -7.82 12.37
C SER A 205 -2.02 -6.77 11.95
N ASP A 206 -2.86 -6.37 12.91
CA ASP A 206 -3.76 -5.21 12.86
C ASP A 206 -4.62 -5.16 11.59
N PHE A 207 -5.47 -6.16 11.34
CA PHE A 207 -6.32 -6.21 10.14
C PHE A 207 -7.47 -5.20 10.17
N HIS A 208 -8.04 -4.95 11.36
CA HIS A 208 -9.17 -4.05 11.59
C HIS A 208 -10.41 -4.32 10.71
N PHE A 209 -10.74 -5.58 10.42
CA PHE A 209 -11.91 -5.85 9.59
C PHE A 209 -13.22 -5.40 10.24
N GLY A 210 -14.19 -5.08 9.40
CA GLY A 210 -15.53 -4.65 9.82
C GLY A 210 -15.74 -3.14 9.81
N VAL A 211 -14.77 -2.33 9.40
CA VAL A 211 -14.97 -0.90 9.06
C VAL A 211 -14.49 -0.64 7.63
N PRO A 212 -15.07 0.33 6.89
CA PRO A 212 -14.59 0.66 5.56
C PRO A 212 -13.15 1.19 5.64
N SER A 213 -12.20 0.48 5.03
CA SER A 213 -10.79 0.86 5.00
C SER A 213 -10.11 0.31 3.74
N PRO A 214 -9.23 1.10 3.08
CA PRO A 214 -8.36 0.60 2.02
C PRO A 214 -7.46 -0.58 2.45
N GLY A 215 -7.22 -0.74 3.76
CA GLY A 215 -6.38 -1.82 4.32
C GLY A 215 -6.92 -3.23 4.08
N VAL A 216 -8.20 -3.39 3.72
CA VAL A 216 -8.77 -4.69 3.33
C VAL A 216 -8.05 -5.29 2.13
N GLY A 217 -7.73 -4.47 1.13
CA GLY A 217 -6.97 -4.89 -0.04
C GLY A 217 -5.53 -5.28 0.33
N ALA A 218 -4.88 -4.52 1.22
CA ALA A 218 -3.55 -4.83 1.71
C ALA A 218 -3.51 -6.16 2.47
N ALA A 219 -4.53 -6.46 3.28
CA ALA A 219 -4.65 -7.72 4.00
C ALA A 219 -4.77 -8.93 3.05
N TRP A 220 -5.56 -8.81 1.97
CA TRP A 220 -5.64 -9.86 0.96
C TRP A 220 -4.34 -10.06 0.19
N GLN A 221 -3.67 -8.97 -0.20
CA GLN A 221 -2.35 -9.04 -0.84
C GLN A 221 -1.32 -9.70 0.08
N ALA A 222 -1.36 -9.42 1.38
CA ALA A 222 -0.48 -10.02 2.38
C ALA A 222 -0.74 -11.53 2.52
N ALA A 223 -2.02 -11.94 2.50
CA ALA A 223 -2.40 -13.34 2.57
C ALA A 223 -1.92 -14.12 1.33
N VAL A 224 -2.09 -13.56 0.13
CA VAL A 224 -1.59 -14.15 -1.14
C VAL A 224 -0.07 -14.26 -1.11
N TRP A 225 0.63 -13.17 -0.75
CA TRP A 225 2.08 -13.16 -0.64
C TRP A 225 2.59 -14.21 0.37
N THR A 226 1.93 -14.34 1.52
CA THR A 226 2.26 -15.34 2.54
C THR A 226 2.03 -16.76 2.00
N TRP A 227 0.93 -16.99 1.28
CA TRP A 227 0.61 -18.28 0.66
C TRP A 227 1.66 -18.71 -0.37
N GLU A 228 2.08 -17.80 -1.24
CA GLU A 228 3.11 -18.06 -2.26
C GLU A 228 4.46 -18.41 -1.64
N ARG A 229 4.79 -17.77 -0.51
CA ARG A 229 6.07 -17.95 0.17
C ARG A 229 6.19 -19.23 0.99
N ARG A 230 5.06 -19.80 1.42
CA ARG A 230 4.99 -21.03 2.25
C ARG A 230 5.97 -21.01 3.44
N PRO A 231 5.84 -20.06 4.39
CA PRO A 231 6.64 -20.03 5.60
C PRO A 231 6.38 -21.26 6.48
N ASP A 232 7.31 -21.56 7.38
CA ASP A 232 7.20 -22.64 8.36
C ASP A 232 6.15 -22.33 9.45
N LEU A 233 5.87 -21.04 9.71
CA LEU A 233 4.87 -20.57 10.67
C LEU A 233 4.24 -19.25 10.20
N VAL A 234 2.93 -19.08 10.41
CA VAL A 234 2.25 -17.79 10.27
C VAL A 234 1.77 -17.29 11.63
N ALA A 235 2.21 -16.10 12.04
CA ALA A 235 1.87 -15.48 13.31
C ALA A 235 1.06 -14.19 13.10
N ILE A 236 -0.06 -14.06 13.82
CA ILE A 236 -0.96 -12.90 13.75
C ILE A 236 -1.08 -12.24 15.12
N THR A 237 -0.67 -10.97 15.24
CA THR A 237 -0.45 -10.31 16.55
C THR A 237 -1.54 -9.31 16.95
N GLY A 238 -2.78 -9.62 16.61
CA GLY A 238 -3.97 -8.95 17.14
C GLY A 238 -4.63 -7.95 16.20
N ASP A 239 -5.61 -7.25 16.77
CA ASP A 239 -6.54 -6.32 16.11
C ASP A 239 -7.13 -6.90 14.81
N LEU A 240 -7.69 -8.10 14.94
CA LEU A 240 -8.27 -8.85 13.82
C LEU A 240 -9.55 -8.16 13.31
N LEU A 241 -10.39 -7.71 14.24
CA LEU A 241 -11.68 -7.07 13.99
C LEU A 241 -11.76 -5.73 14.72
N THR A 242 -12.25 -4.71 14.01
CA THR A 242 -12.81 -3.51 14.66
C THR A 242 -14.30 -3.66 14.89
N HIS A 243 -15.01 -4.39 14.01
CA HIS A 243 -16.44 -4.62 14.15
C HIS A 243 -16.78 -6.09 13.82
N PRO A 244 -17.69 -6.76 14.57
CA PRO A 244 -18.02 -8.18 14.38
C PRO A 244 -18.43 -8.57 12.96
N ARG A 245 -19.05 -7.64 12.21
CA ARG A 245 -19.41 -7.84 10.79
C ARG A 245 -18.22 -8.17 9.87
N GLY A 246 -16.98 -7.92 10.31
CA GLY A 246 -15.76 -8.30 9.60
C GLY A 246 -15.37 -9.77 9.75
N GLU A 247 -15.97 -10.51 10.67
CA GLU A 247 -15.60 -11.90 10.96
C GLU A 247 -15.67 -12.83 9.73
N PRO A 248 -16.68 -12.78 8.84
CA PRO A 248 -16.70 -13.61 7.64
C PRO A 248 -15.47 -13.39 6.74
N MET A 249 -15.00 -12.14 6.65
CA MET A 249 -13.81 -11.78 5.88
C MET A 249 -12.54 -12.32 6.54
N LEU A 250 -12.41 -12.15 7.85
CA LEU A 250 -11.32 -12.71 8.65
C LEU A 250 -11.22 -14.23 8.44
N ARG A 251 -12.34 -14.95 8.58
CA ARG A 251 -12.37 -16.41 8.41
C ARG A 251 -12.00 -16.83 7.00
N ARG A 252 -12.42 -16.08 5.98
CA ARG A 252 -12.03 -16.35 4.58
C ARG A 252 -10.52 -16.15 4.38
N LEU A 253 -9.96 -15.08 4.95
CA LEU A 253 -8.53 -14.78 4.85
C LEU A 253 -7.69 -15.85 5.55
N VAL A 254 -8.05 -16.19 6.78
CA VAL A 254 -7.31 -17.18 7.55
C VAL A 254 -7.32 -18.56 6.88
N ARG A 255 -8.38 -18.92 6.16
CA ARG A 255 -8.44 -20.20 5.41
C ARG A 255 -7.37 -20.33 4.34
N VAL A 256 -6.95 -19.23 3.71
CA VAL A 256 -5.93 -19.24 2.64
C VAL A 256 -4.51 -19.08 3.16
N LEU A 257 -4.30 -18.93 4.47
CA LEU A 257 -2.95 -18.84 5.03
C LEU A 257 -2.32 -20.23 5.17
N PRO A 258 -1.01 -20.39 4.90
CA PRO A 258 -0.24 -21.60 5.21
C PRO A 258 -0.30 -22.00 6.67
N ARG A 259 -0.18 -23.30 6.93
CA ARG A 259 -0.21 -23.88 8.28
C ARG A 259 1.19 -24.27 8.73
N PRO A 260 1.45 -24.23 10.05
CA PRO A 260 0.58 -23.75 11.14
C PRO A 260 0.34 -22.23 11.11
N THR A 261 -0.86 -21.81 11.51
CA THR A 261 -1.22 -20.39 11.73
C THR A 261 -1.67 -20.21 13.17
N VAL A 262 -1.07 -19.24 13.85
CA VAL A 262 -1.33 -18.89 15.24
C VAL A 262 -1.67 -17.41 15.34
N ALA A 263 -2.65 -17.06 16.17
CA ALA A 263 -3.14 -15.70 16.31
C ALA A 263 -3.40 -15.36 17.79
N VAL A 264 -3.26 -14.09 18.13
CA VAL A 264 -3.75 -13.51 19.39
C VAL A 264 -4.76 -12.41 19.10
N LEU A 265 -5.45 -11.93 20.14
CA LEU A 265 -6.34 -10.78 20.05
C LEU A 265 -5.60 -9.46 20.33
N GLY A 266 -6.14 -8.37 19.82
CA GLY A 266 -5.77 -7.01 20.20
C GLY A 266 -6.88 -6.27 20.94
N ASN A 267 -6.67 -4.97 21.19
CA ASN A 267 -7.66 -4.17 21.93
C ASN A 267 -8.92 -3.85 21.14
N HIS A 268 -8.87 -3.77 19.81
CA HIS A 268 -10.05 -3.59 18.99
C HIS A 268 -10.98 -4.81 19.08
N ASP A 269 -10.40 -6.03 19.13
CA ASP A 269 -11.17 -7.27 19.23
C ASP A 269 -12.00 -7.37 20.51
N LEU A 270 -11.57 -6.69 21.58
CA LEU A 270 -12.25 -6.65 22.88
C LEU A 270 -13.01 -5.33 23.13
N ALA A 271 -13.03 -4.40 22.17
CA ALA A 271 -13.57 -3.04 22.32
C ALA A 271 -13.07 -2.30 23.58
N ILE A 272 -11.78 -2.45 23.89
CA ILE A 272 -11.09 -1.72 24.96
C ILE A 272 -10.22 -0.57 24.41
N SER A 273 -10.32 -0.30 23.11
CA SER A 273 -9.66 0.83 22.44
C SER A 273 -10.46 2.14 22.62
N ARG A 274 -9.89 3.25 22.16
CA ARG A 274 -10.59 4.55 22.11
C ARG A 274 -11.34 4.79 20.80
N ASP A 275 -11.37 3.81 19.90
CA ASP A 275 -12.04 3.95 18.61
C ASP A 275 -13.58 3.84 18.79
N PRO A 276 -14.36 4.86 18.43
CA PRO A 276 -15.82 4.83 18.59
C PRO A 276 -16.51 3.77 17.72
N GLN A 277 -15.85 3.27 16.67
CA GLN A 277 -16.34 2.21 15.80
C GLN A 277 -16.08 0.81 16.38
N ALA A 278 -15.18 0.69 17.36
CA ALA A 278 -14.84 -0.60 17.94
C ALA A 278 -16.05 -1.23 18.63
N ARG A 279 -16.35 -2.48 18.28
CA ARG A 279 -17.36 -3.31 18.92
C ARG A 279 -16.75 -4.66 19.23
N ALA A 280 -16.96 -5.14 20.45
CA ALA A 280 -16.31 -6.34 20.94
C ALA A 280 -16.68 -7.52 20.03
N SER A 281 -15.68 -8.26 19.58
CA SER A 281 -15.87 -9.50 18.85
C SER A 281 -16.33 -10.61 19.80
N ASN A 282 -17.11 -11.55 19.27
CA ASN A 282 -17.45 -12.79 19.97
C ASN A 282 -16.54 -13.94 19.54
N LEU A 283 -15.37 -13.64 18.94
CA LEU A 283 -14.40 -14.65 18.57
C LEU A 283 -14.07 -15.46 19.82
N ARG A 284 -14.03 -16.78 19.70
CA ARG A 284 -13.55 -17.72 20.74
C ARG A 284 -12.51 -18.67 20.16
N GLU A 285 -12.62 -18.93 18.87
CA GLU A 285 -11.75 -19.77 18.06
C GLU A 285 -11.58 -19.13 16.67
N LEU A 286 -10.54 -19.53 15.95
CA LEU A 286 -10.22 -18.98 14.63
C LEU A 286 -9.90 -20.06 13.60
N GLU A 287 -10.63 -21.17 13.63
CA GLU A 287 -10.38 -22.30 12.72
C GLU A 287 -10.30 -21.86 11.24
N PRO A 288 -9.25 -22.29 10.49
CA PRO A 288 -8.30 -23.36 10.87
C PRO A 288 -7.05 -22.86 11.64
N ALA A 289 -6.97 -21.57 11.99
CA ALA A 289 -5.89 -21.03 12.80
C ALA A 289 -6.16 -21.25 14.28
N THR A 290 -5.09 -21.37 15.05
CA THR A 290 -5.18 -21.45 16.51
C THR A 290 -5.21 -20.05 17.09
N LEU A 291 -6.27 -19.74 17.82
CA LEU A 291 -6.38 -18.50 18.58
C LEU A 291 -5.91 -18.77 20.00
N LEU A 292 -4.83 -18.11 20.43
CA LEU A 292 -4.23 -18.26 21.75
C LEU A 292 -4.68 -17.13 22.68
N ARG A 293 -5.03 -17.46 23.93
CA ARG A 293 -5.44 -16.51 24.98
C ARG A 293 -4.87 -16.89 26.33
N ASP A 294 -3.76 -16.27 26.71
CA ASP A 294 -3.00 -16.60 27.93
C ASP A 294 -2.67 -18.10 28.01
N GLU A 295 -2.34 -18.68 26.85
CA GLU A 295 -1.99 -20.08 26.68
C GLU A 295 -0.95 -20.22 25.58
N GLY A 296 -0.48 -21.43 25.34
CA GLY A 296 0.44 -21.68 24.24
C GLY A 296 0.27 -23.05 23.62
N ARG A 297 0.95 -23.24 22.50
CA ARG A 297 0.93 -24.47 21.72
C ARG A 297 2.36 -24.88 21.41
N LEU A 298 2.67 -26.13 21.71
CA LEU A 298 3.92 -26.76 21.29
C LEU A 298 3.77 -27.20 19.83
N LEU A 299 4.72 -26.79 19.00
CA LEU A 299 4.83 -27.18 17.60
C LEU A 299 6.13 -27.95 17.40
N GLU A 300 6.14 -28.83 16.42
CA GLU A 300 7.38 -29.46 15.94
C GLU A 300 7.71 -28.83 14.59
N LEU A 301 8.78 -28.04 14.54
CA LEU A 301 9.25 -27.38 13.32
C LEU A 301 10.69 -27.81 13.07
N ARG A 302 10.96 -28.34 11.87
CA ARG A 302 12.28 -28.82 11.47
C ARG A 302 12.92 -29.81 12.47
N GLY A 303 12.11 -30.68 13.07
CA GLY A 303 12.55 -31.68 14.05
C GLY A 303 12.92 -31.13 15.43
N ARG A 304 12.59 -29.86 15.71
CA ARG A 304 12.80 -29.21 17.00
C ARG A 304 11.49 -28.75 17.61
N SER A 305 11.48 -28.69 18.95
CA SER A 305 10.34 -28.24 19.72
C SER A 305 10.27 -26.71 19.73
N VAL A 306 9.15 -26.15 19.26
CA VAL A 306 8.90 -24.71 19.21
C VAL A 306 7.67 -24.39 20.03
N TRP A 307 7.86 -23.71 21.16
CA TRP A 307 6.77 -23.23 22.01
C TRP A 307 6.27 -21.88 21.51
N VAL A 308 4.97 -21.78 21.21
CA VAL A 308 4.36 -20.51 20.84
C VAL A 308 3.30 -20.14 21.87
N ALA A 309 3.56 -19.11 22.67
CA ALA A 309 2.62 -18.55 23.62
C ALA A 309 1.86 -17.35 23.04
N GLY A 310 0.61 -17.16 23.46
CA GLY A 310 -0.20 -16.00 23.12
C GLY A 310 -0.69 -15.28 24.35
N ALA A 311 -0.31 -14.02 24.49
CA ALA A 311 -0.69 -13.14 25.58
C ALA A 311 -2.03 -12.44 25.27
N ASP A 312 -2.95 -12.39 26.25
CA ASP A 312 -4.18 -11.61 26.13
C ASP A 312 -3.87 -10.10 26.14
N PRO A 313 -4.53 -9.29 25.29
CA PRO A 313 -4.26 -7.84 25.24
C PRO A 313 -4.63 -7.11 26.54
N ARG A 314 -5.42 -7.72 27.45
CA ARG A 314 -5.77 -7.13 28.75
C ARG A 314 -4.60 -7.07 29.73
N LEU A 315 -3.48 -7.72 29.42
CA LEU A 315 -2.27 -7.72 30.24
C LEU A 315 -1.73 -6.33 30.57
N ILE A 316 -1.88 -5.36 29.68
CA ILE A 316 -1.29 -4.01 29.82
C ILE A 316 -2.37 -2.94 30.14
N VAL A 317 -3.63 -3.35 30.33
CA VAL A 317 -4.74 -2.42 30.62
C VAL A 317 -4.73 -2.01 32.09
N ARG A 318 -4.62 -0.70 32.34
CA ARG A 318 -4.69 -0.13 33.70
C ARG A 318 -5.98 -0.55 34.42
N GLY A 319 -5.83 -1.04 35.66
CA GLY A 319 -6.96 -1.33 36.56
C GLY A 319 -7.50 -2.77 36.51
N ARG A 320 -6.81 -3.71 35.86
CA ARG A 320 -7.10 -5.16 35.92
C ARG A 320 -5.92 -5.94 36.51
N PRO A 321 -6.12 -7.16 37.03
CA PRO A 321 -5.01 -8.03 37.41
C PRO A 321 -4.09 -8.23 36.20
N ARG A 322 -2.84 -7.80 36.32
CA ARG A 322 -1.81 -8.00 35.32
C ARG A 322 -1.43 -9.48 35.39
N LEU A 323 -1.71 -10.28 34.34
CA LEU A 323 -1.02 -11.57 34.28
C LEU A 323 0.42 -11.30 33.88
N ASP A 324 1.34 -12.04 34.47
CA ASP A 324 2.75 -11.92 34.15
C ASP A 324 3.03 -12.75 32.88
N PRO A 325 3.48 -12.14 31.76
CA PRO A 325 3.76 -12.86 30.52
C PRO A 325 4.81 -13.96 30.72
N ASN A 326 5.70 -13.83 31.71
CA ASN A 326 6.74 -14.82 32.01
C ASN A 326 6.16 -16.17 32.46
N ASN A 327 4.93 -16.18 32.98
CA ASN A 327 4.24 -17.42 33.39
C ASN A 327 3.76 -18.27 32.20
N LEU A 328 3.75 -17.71 30.99
CA LEU A 328 3.42 -18.44 29.77
C LEU A 328 4.61 -19.21 29.19
N ALA A 329 5.82 -18.98 29.71
CA ALA A 329 7.02 -19.66 29.25
C ALA A 329 6.97 -21.16 29.56
N ARG A 330 7.47 -21.95 28.62
CA ARG A 330 7.67 -23.41 28.75
C ARG A 330 9.00 -23.76 28.10
N GLU A 331 9.59 -24.85 28.57
CA GLU A 331 10.83 -25.39 28.02
C GLU A 331 10.60 -25.90 26.59
N ALA A 332 11.42 -25.42 25.66
CA ALA A 332 11.43 -25.80 24.25
C ALA A 332 12.77 -25.37 23.63
N ASP A 333 13.09 -25.89 22.44
CA ASP A 333 14.30 -25.49 21.70
C ASP A 333 14.21 -24.05 21.14
N LEU A 334 13.00 -23.53 20.96
CA LEU A 334 12.70 -22.14 20.63
C LEU A 334 11.38 -21.72 21.29
N SER A 335 11.38 -20.59 22.01
CA SER A 335 10.21 -20.04 22.70
C SER A 335 9.80 -18.68 22.09
N ILE A 336 8.58 -18.61 21.56
CA ILE A 336 8.03 -17.43 20.87
C ILE A 336 6.83 -16.90 21.64
N LEU A 337 6.82 -15.59 21.93
CA LEU A 337 5.67 -14.88 22.50
C LEU A 337 4.96 -14.04 21.43
N LEU A 338 3.66 -14.28 21.26
CA LEU A 338 2.77 -13.41 20.51
C LEU A 338 2.04 -12.49 21.49
N CYS A 339 2.11 -11.20 21.25
CA CYS A 339 1.37 -10.21 22.03
C CYS A 339 0.90 -9.07 21.13
N HIS A 340 -0.11 -8.32 21.55
CA HIS A 340 -0.51 -7.15 20.77
C HIS A 340 0.38 -5.93 21.04
N TYR A 341 0.74 -5.69 22.31
CA TYR A 341 1.46 -4.50 22.74
C TYR A 341 2.98 -4.72 22.85
N PRO A 342 3.81 -3.92 22.17
CA PRO A 342 5.26 -4.14 22.16
C PRO A 342 5.96 -3.80 23.48
N ARG A 343 5.31 -3.09 24.41
CA ARG A 343 5.89 -2.77 25.72
C ARG A 343 6.16 -4.01 26.57
N VAL A 344 5.57 -5.16 26.23
CA VAL A 344 5.83 -6.42 26.95
C VAL A 344 7.32 -6.76 27.04
N LEU A 345 8.13 -6.34 26.05
CA LEU A 345 9.56 -6.59 26.02
C LEU A 345 10.30 -6.05 27.27
N ASP A 346 9.81 -4.96 27.86
CA ASP A 346 10.39 -4.36 29.07
C ASP A 346 10.00 -5.14 30.36
N GLU A 347 9.04 -6.06 30.26
CA GLU A 347 8.50 -6.86 31.38
C GLU A 347 9.01 -8.31 31.37
N LEU A 348 9.75 -8.72 30.34
CA LEU A 348 10.26 -10.08 30.20
C LEU A 348 11.53 -10.31 31.00
N GLU A 349 11.60 -11.46 31.66
CA GLU A 349 12.82 -11.97 32.27
C GLU A 349 13.70 -12.67 31.22
N PRO A 350 15.05 -12.57 31.31
CA PRO A 350 15.94 -13.32 30.45
C PRO A 350 15.70 -14.84 30.47
N GLY A 351 15.75 -15.46 29.30
CA GLY A 351 15.59 -16.91 29.13
C GLY A 351 14.15 -17.43 29.15
N ARG A 352 13.14 -16.54 29.17
CA ARG A 352 11.72 -16.94 29.10
C ARG A 352 11.22 -17.12 27.66
N PHE A 353 11.62 -16.22 26.78
CA PHE A 353 11.27 -16.21 25.35
C PHE A 353 12.47 -15.71 24.55
N ASP A 354 12.70 -16.31 23.39
CA ASP A 354 13.78 -15.92 22.48
C ASP A 354 13.31 -14.85 21.50
N LEU A 355 12.05 -14.97 21.06
CA LEU A 355 11.42 -14.10 20.06
C LEU A 355 10.06 -13.59 20.53
N VAL A 356 9.83 -12.28 20.39
CA VAL A 356 8.54 -11.62 20.63
C VAL A 356 8.01 -11.04 19.33
N LEU A 357 6.73 -11.30 19.02
CA LEU A 357 6.04 -10.71 17.88
C LEU A 357 4.91 -9.82 18.38
N ALA A 358 4.92 -8.54 17.97
CA ALA A 358 3.96 -7.53 18.38
C ALA A 358 3.39 -6.67 17.23
N GLY A 359 2.26 -6.00 17.48
CA GLY A 359 1.57 -5.08 16.54
C GLY A 359 1.25 -3.73 17.19
N HIS A 360 0.00 -3.26 17.03
CA HIS A 360 -0.62 -2.11 17.72
C HIS A 360 -0.17 -0.71 17.28
N MET A 361 1.08 -0.54 16.85
CA MET A 361 1.67 0.79 16.70
C MET A 361 1.38 1.45 15.35
N HIS A 362 1.01 0.67 14.33
CA HIS A 362 0.77 1.12 12.95
C HIS A 362 1.93 1.93 12.32
N ASP A 363 3.13 1.83 12.89
CA ASP A 363 4.25 2.74 12.62
C ASP A 363 3.87 4.24 12.70
N GLY A 364 2.92 4.56 13.57
CA GLY A 364 2.35 5.89 13.80
C GLY A 364 1.10 6.21 12.95
N GLN A 365 0.74 5.36 11.98
CA GLN A 365 -0.31 5.51 10.95
C GLN A 365 -0.18 6.76 10.06
N ILE A 366 -0.03 7.93 10.65
CA ILE A 366 0.27 9.20 9.99
C ILE A 366 1.57 9.72 10.57
N ALA A 367 2.59 9.81 9.73
CA ALA A 367 3.90 10.29 10.11
C ALA A 367 4.44 11.29 9.09
N LEU A 368 5.08 12.36 9.56
CA LEU A 368 5.74 13.33 8.70
C LEU A 368 7.22 12.93 8.53
N PRO A 369 7.69 12.73 7.28
CA PRO A 369 9.12 12.55 7.02
C PRO A 369 9.94 13.71 7.59
N PHE A 370 11.04 13.41 8.25
CA PHE A 370 11.96 14.40 8.82
C PHE A 370 13.40 13.91 8.62
N PRO A 371 14.41 14.79 8.45
CA PRO A 371 15.80 14.36 8.35
C PRO A 371 16.19 13.43 9.52
N GLY A 372 16.63 12.20 9.21
CA GLY A 372 16.97 11.19 10.21
C GLY A 372 15.81 10.32 10.72
N GLY A 373 14.59 10.44 10.17
CA GLY A 373 13.48 9.55 10.52
C GLY A 373 12.11 10.11 10.14
N LYS A 374 11.16 10.05 11.08
CA LYS A 374 9.81 10.59 10.90
C LYS A 374 9.15 10.95 12.23
N VAL A 375 8.34 12.00 12.21
CA VAL A 375 7.52 12.44 13.34
C VAL A 375 6.18 11.72 13.27
N ARG A 376 5.85 10.91 14.28
CA ARG A 376 4.61 10.11 14.33
C ARG A 376 3.53 10.87 15.09
N PHE A 377 2.31 10.88 14.57
CA PHE A 377 1.18 11.52 15.25
C PHE A 377 0.49 10.59 16.25
N ALA A 378 0.37 9.30 15.93
CA ALA A 378 0.02 8.30 16.92
C ALA A 378 1.28 7.82 17.65
N HIS A 379 1.15 7.60 18.96
CA HIS A 379 2.22 7.09 19.83
C HIS A 379 3.59 7.81 19.71
N PRO A 380 3.64 9.16 19.74
CA PRO A 380 4.86 9.94 19.44
C PRO A 380 6.05 9.67 20.37
N ARG A 381 5.80 9.12 21.57
CA ARG A 381 6.82 8.84 22.60
C ARG A 381 7.03 7.34 22.84
N ALA A 382 6.47 6.48 22.00
CA ALA A 382 6.64 5.05 22.18
C ALA A 382 8.06 4.61 21.77
N PRO A 383 8.73 3.77 22.59
CA PRO A 383 10.08 3.31 22.31
C PRO A 383 10.12 2.30 21.15
N PHE A 384 9.04 1.56 20.93
CA PHE A 384 8.92 0.52 19.92
C PHE A 384 7.77 0.88 18.98
N ASN A 385 8.03 1.06 17.68
CA ASN A 385 7.02 1.47 16.70
C ASN A 385 6.87 0.49 15.54
N ALA A 386 7.98 0.12 14.89
CA ALA A 386 8.02 -0.87 13.83
C ALA A 386 9.45 -1.41 13.68
N GLY A 387 9.60 -2.65 13.19
CA GLY A 387 10.90 -3.28 12.95
C GLY A 387 11.41 -4.14 14.11
N VAL A 388 12.72 -4.42 14.10
CA VAL A 388 13.37 -5.34 15.05
C VAL A 388 14.02 -4.58 16.19
N TYR A 389 13.81 -5.04 17.42
CA TYR A 389 14.38 -4.52 18.66
C TYR A 389 15.01 -5.68 19.45
N ARG A 390 16.01 -5.38 20.28
CA ARG A 390 16.70 -6.37 21.11
C ARG A 390 16.99 -5.78 22.47
N ASN A 391 16.80 -6.57 23.52
CA ASN A 391 17.31 -6.28 24.86
C ASN A 391 17.92 -7.55 25.47
N ALA A 392 18.29 -7.51 26.75
CA ALA A 392 18.86 -8.67 27.45
C ALA A 392 17.88 -9.84 27.62
N ALA A 393 16.57 -9.62 27.43
CA ALA A 393 15.55 -10.64 27.61
C ALA A 393 15.24 -11.39 26.32
N ALA A 394 15.01 -10.68 25.21
CA ALA A 394 14.58 -11.27 23.95
C ALA A 394 14.84 -10.37 22.72
N THR A 395 14.69 -10.95 21.53
CA THR A 395 14.54 -10.21 20.28
C THR A 395 13.06 -10.00 19.97
N MET A 396 12.65 -8.81 19.53
CA MET A 396 11.26 -8.49 19.21
C MET A 396 11.11 -7.93 17.80
N HIS A 397 10.07 -8.35 17.08
CA HIS A 397 9.60 -7.68 15.87
C HIS A 397 8.24 -6.99 16.10
N VAL A 398 8.14 -5.71 15.76
CA VAL A 398 6.89 -4.94 15.77
C VAL A 398 6.40 -4.73 14.33
N SER A 399 5.22 -5.25 14.01
CA SER A 399 4.57 -5.06 12.72
C SER A 399 4.03 -3.64 12.56
N SER A 400 4.05 -3.13 11.32
CA SER A 400 3.39 -1.86 10.97
C SER A 400 1.86 -2.02 10.79
N GLY A 401 1.33 -3.25 10.90
CA GLY A 401 -0.08 -3.57 10.74
C GLY A 401 -0.55 -3.52 9.28
N LEU A 402 -1.73 -4.08 8.98
CA LEU A 402 -2.29 -4.10 7.62
C LEU A 402 -3.47 -3.13 7.42
N GLY A 403 -4.22 -2.87 8.49
CA GLY A 403 -5.43 -2.06 8.50
C GLY A 403 -5.20 -0.63 8.97
N THR A 404 -6.28 0.05 9.31
CA THR A 404 -6.26 1.42 9.83
C THR A 404 -7.22 1.53 11.01
N THR A 405 -6.88 2.39 11.97
CA THR A 405 -7.72 2.70 13.13
C THR A 405 -8.17 4.16 13.09
N PHE A 406 -9.39 4.46 13.55
CA PHE A 406 -10.01 5.80 13.61
C PHE A 406 -10.22 6.52 12.26
N VAL A 407 -9.16 6.75 11.48
CA VAL A 407 -9.19 7.36 10.14
C VAL A 407 -8.65 6.39 9.08
N PRO A 408 -9.22 6.36 7.86
CA PRO A 408 -8.87 5.38 6.83
C PRO A 408 -7.64 5.79 5.98
N PHE A 409 -6.66 6.47 6.59
CA PHE A 409 -5.49 7.02 5.90
C PHE A 409 -4.19 6.56 6.54
N ARG A 410 -3.16 6.39 5.72
CA ARG A 410 -1.78 6.20 6.15
C ARG A 410 -0.88 7.21 5.43
N PHE A 411 0.16 7.71 6.10
CA PHE A 411 1.16 8.58 5.45
C PHE A 411 2.54 8.34 6.04
N ALA A 412 3.53 8.09 5.17
CA ALA A 412 4.85 7.59 5.51
C ALA A 412 4.83 6.39 6.49
N ALA A 413 3.78 5.55 6.43
CA ALA A 413 3.53 4.46 7.37
C ALA A 413 2.70 3.34 6.71
N ARG A 414 3.18 2.89 5.54
CA ARG A 414 2.55 1.85 4.72
C ARG A 414 2.24 0.57 5.53
N PRO A 415 1.12 -0.13 5.23
CA PRO A 415 0.84 -1.42 5.81
C PRO A 415 1.94 -2.42 5.43
N GLU A 416 2.26 -3.37 6.30
CA GLU A 416 3.41 -4.26 6.12
C GLU A 416 3.07 -5.73 6.37
N ALA A 417 3.52 -6.59 5.46
CA ALA A 417 3.63 -8.03 5.66
C ALA A 417 5.11 -8.41 5.69
N THR A 418 5.55 -9.05 6.77
CA THR A 418 6.96 -9.34 7.00
C THR A 418 7.21 -10.83 7.15
N GLU A 419 8.20 -11.35 6.45
CA GLU A 419 8.77 -12.67 6.70
C GLU A 419 10.07 -12.51 7.48
N LEU A 420 10.14 -13.16 8.63
CA LEU A 420 11.33 -13.26 9.45
C LEU A 420 12.03 -14.58 9.11
N VAL A 421 13.30 -14.52 8.76
CA VAL A 421 14.18 -15.67 8.58
C VAL A 421 15.08 -15.72 9.80
N LEU A 422 14.86 -16.70 10.67
CA LEU A 422 15.65 -16.83 11.90
C LEU A 422 17.07 -17.26 11.56
N ARG A 423 18.05 -16.67 12.25
CA ARG A 423 19.47 -16.97 12.08
C ARG A 423 20.09 -17.38 13.39
N ALA A 424 20.86 -18.46 13.38
CA ALA A 424 21.71 -18.80 14.51
C ALA A 424 22.87 -17.81 14.62
N SER A 425 23.18 -17.39 15.85
CA SER A 425 24.25 -16.42 16.16
C SER A 425 25.01 -16.76 17.42
#